data_AF-A0A084JKB6-F1
#
_entry.id   AF-A0A084JKB6-F1
#
_cell.length_a   1.000
_cell.length_b   1.000
_cell.length_c   1.000
_cell.angle_alpha   90.00
_cell.angle_beta   90.00
_cell.angle_gamma   90.00
#
_symmetry.space_group_name_H-M   'P 1'
#
loop_
_entity.id
_entity.type
_entity.pdbx_description
1 polymer ?
#
loop_
_entity_poly.entity_id
_entity_poly.type
_entity_poly.pdbx_seq_one_letter_code
_entity_poly.pdbx_strand_id
1 'polypeptide(L)'
;MDWQSAFGKVPSGIGMRCKAKGIPAVAIVGSMGEGAEAIYDYGIESILTTIQGAMPVEEAMERSMELYRGAALRTFRLLRAGMSLMVLKDSPNSSLIKGN
;
A
#
# COMPACT_ATOMS: atom_id res chain seq x y z
N MET A 1 -12.27 -3.13 0.88
CA MET A 1 -11.54 -4.38 1.16
C MET A 1 -11.79 -4.74 2.60
N ASP A 2 -12.46 -5.86 2.81
CA ASP A 2 -12.90 -6.39 4.09
C ASP A 2 -12.23 -7.76 4.34
N TRP A 3 -12.43 -8.33 5.54
CA TRP A 3 -11.96 -9.68 5.88
C TRP A 3 -12.32 -10.74 4.82
N GLN A 4 -13.52 -10.67 4.24
CA GLN A 4 -13.92 -11.59 3.17
C GLN A 4 -13.09 -11.45 1.89
N SER A 5 -12.54 -10.27 1.62
CA SER A 5 -11.65 -10.03 0.48
C SER A 5 -10.22 -10.52 0.74
N ALA A 6 -9.81 -10.60 2.01
CA ALA A 6 -8.55 -11.19 2.42
C ALA A 6 -8.57 -12.73 2.36
N PHE A 7 -9.71 -13.36 2.66
CA PHE A 7 -9.84 -14.82 2.61
C PHE A 7 -10.19 -15.34 1.22
N GLY A 8 -9.18 -15.71 0.43
CA GLY A 8 -9.32 -16.57 -0.75
C GLY A 8 -9.87 -15.91 -2.01
N LYS A 9 -9.98 -14.58 -2.05
CA LYS A 9 -10.36 -13.82 -3.26
C LYS A 9 -9.13 -13.31 -4.02
N VAL A 10 -9.38 -12.54 -5.09
CA VAL A 10 -8.36 -12.02 -6.02
C VAL A 10 -7.14 -11.38 -5.32
N PRO A 11 -7.29 -10.48 -4.31
CA PRO A 11 -6.14 -9.85 -3.68
C PRO A 11 -5.19 -10.85 -3.01
N SER A 12 -5.74 -11.82 -2.28
CA SER A 12 -4.95 -12.86 -1.60
C SER A 12 -4.20 -13.76 -2.59
N GLY A 13 -4.82 -14.11 -3.72
CA GLY A 13 -4.19 -14.89 -4.78
C GLY A 13 -3.06 -14.13 -5.49
N ILE A 14 -3.20 -12.80 -5.64
CA ILE A 14 -2.12 -11.95 -6.18
C ILE A 14 -0.98 -11.87 -5.16
N GLY A 15 -1.28 -11.58 -3.89
CA GLY A 15 -0.28 -11.50 -2.83
C GLY A 15 0.54 -12.78 -2.71
N MET A 16 -0.11 -13.95 -2.70
CA MET A 16 0.59 -15.23 -2.59
C MET A 16 1.53 -15.49 -3.78
N ARG A 17 1.11 -15.11 -4.99
CA ARG A 17 1.95 -15.23 -6.20
C ARG A 17 3.13 -14.27 -6.17
N CYS A 18 2.92 -13.04 -5.67
CA CYS A 18 3.98 -12.04 -5.47
C CYS A 18 5.00 -12.51 -4.44
N LYS A 19 4.53 -12.97 -3.28
CA LYS A 19 5.34 -13.56 -2.20
C LYS A 19 6.19 -14.74 -2.69
N ALA A 20 5.58 -15.67 -3.45
CA ALA A 20 6.30 -16.81 -4.02
C ALA A 20 7.43 -16.42 -4.99
N LYS A 21 7.39 -15.19 -5.55
CA LYS A 21 8.41 -14.65 -6.46
C LYS A 21 9.33 -13.62 -5.79
N GLY A 22 9.16 -13.34 -4.49
CA GLY A 22 9.91 -12.28 -3.80
C GLY A 22 9.64 -10.87 -4.33
N ILE A 23 8.48 -10.64 -4.95
CA ILE A 23 8.08 -9.34 -5.47
C ILE A 23 7.15 -8.66 -4.46
N PRO A 24 7.45 -7.46 -3.96
CA PRO A 24 6.55 -6.75 -3.04
C PRO A 24 5.27 -6.31 -3.76
N ALA A 25 4.14 -6.42 -3.08
CA ALA A 25 2.83 -6.03 -3.61
C ALA A 25 2.08 -5.11 -2.64
N VAL A 26 1.44 -4.08 -3.16
CA VAL A 26 0.65 -3.11 -2.37
C VAL A 26 -0.74 -3.04 -2.97
N ALA A 27 -1.78 -3.09 -2.12
CA ALA A 27 -3.17 -3.01 -2.55
C ALA A 27 -3.66 -1.55 -2.53
N ILE A 28 -4.27 -1.08 -3.63
CA ILE A 28 -5.01 0.18 -3.66
C ILE A 28 -6.50 -0.16 -3.70
N VAL A 29 -7.26 0.33 -2.71
CA VAL A 29 -8.65 -0.08 -2.48
C VAL A 29 -9.55 1.13 -2.26
N GLY A 30 -10.84 1.03 -2.61
CA GLY A 30 -11.81 2.11 -2.37
C GLY A 30 -11.98 2.46 -0.89
N SER A 31 -12.02 1.44 -0.04
CA SER A 31 -12.18 1.55 1.41
C SER A 31 -11.54 0.36 2.11
N MET A 32 -11.28 0.50 3.42
CA MET A 32 -10.97 -0.63 4.31
C MET A 32 -12.18 -0.91 5.18
N GLY A 33 -12.54 -2.18 5.27
CA GLY A 33 -13.51 -2.70 6.22
C GLY A 33 -12.80 -3.44 7.35
N GLU A 34 -13.59 -3.97 8.28
CA GLU A 34 -13.09 -4.77 9.39
C GLU A 34 -12.27 -5.97 8.90
N GLY A 35 -11.13 -6.21 9.55
CA GLY A 35 -10.24 -7.33 9.25
C GLY A 35 -9.49 -7.26 7.92
N ALA A 36 -9.44 -6.09 7.25
CA ALA A 36 -8.68 -5.93 6.01
C ALA A 36 -7.18 -6.25 6.14
N GLU A 37 -6.62 -6.06 7.34
CA GLU A 37 -5.20 -6.30 7.68
C GLU A 37 -4.78 -7.76 7.52
N ALA A 38 -5.74 -8.71 7.56
CA ALA A 38 -5.46 -10.12 7.31
C ALA A 38 -4.82 -10.37 5.93
N ILE A 39 -4.95 -9.43 4.98
CA ILE A 39 -4.30 -9.53 3.67
C ILE A 39 -2.78 -9.56 3.77
N TYR A 40 -2.20 -9.04 4.85
CA TYR A 40 -0.75 -9.00 5.04
C TYR A 40 -0.15 -10.40 5.13
N ASP A 41 -0.87 -11.34 5.76
CA ASP A 41 -0.46 -12.74 5.85
C ASP A 41 -0.36 -13.41 4.47
N TYR A 42 -1.14 -12.91 3.51
CA TYR A 42 -1.20 -13.39 2.13
C TYR A 42 -0.19 -12.71 1.19
N GLY A 43 0.79 -11.95 1.69
CA GLY A 43 1.90 -11.42 0.88
C GLY A 43 1.64 -10.06 0.22
N ILE A 44 0.63 -9.33 0.70
CA ILE A 44 0.50 -7.90 0.43
C ILE A 44 1.25 -7.15 1.54
N GLU A 45 2.10 -6.20 1.18
CA GLU A 45 2.92 -5.43 2.14
C GLU A 45 2.13 -4.29 2.80
N SER A 46 1.16 -3.71 2.08
CA SER A 46 0.41 -2.56 2.57
C SER A 46 -0.89 -2.35 1.80
N ILE A 47 -1.81 -1.59 2.39
CA ILE A 47 -3.09 -1.17 1.81
C ILE A 47 -3.15 0.35 1.79
N LEU A 48 -3.49 0.93 0.64
CA LEU A 48 -3.79 2.35 0.50
C LEU A 48 -5.24 2.56 0.04
N THR A 49 -5.95 3.45 0.72
CA THR A 49 -7.32 3.83 0.34
C THR A 49 -7.31 4.93 -0.72
N THR A 50 -8.24 4.86 -1.67
CA THR A 50 -8.39 5.92 -2.68
C THR A 50 -9.01 7.18 -2.10
N ILE A 51 -9.98 7.00 -1.21
CA ILE A 51 -10.71 8.09 -0.56
C ILE A 51 -9.76 8.86 0.39
N GLN A 52 -9.81 10.18 0.31
CA GLN A 52 -8.96 11.13 1.06
C GLN A 52 -9.73 11.94 2.12
N GLY A 53 -11.03 11.68 2.28
CA GLY A 53 -11.90 12.34 3.25
C GLY A 53 -13.30 11.73 3.19
N ALA A 54 -14.15 12.02 4.18
CA ALA A 54 -15.54 11.56 4.15
C ALA A 54 -16.28 12.14 2.94
N MET A 55 -16.93 11.28 2.16
CA MET A 55 -17.72 11.66 0.98
C MET A 55 -18.83 10.63 0.73
N PRO A 56 -19.94 11.01 0.07
CA PRO A 56 -20.94 10.07 -0.43
C PRO A 56 -20.33 9.07 -1.42
N VAL A 57 -20.93 7.88 -1.52
CA VAL A 57 -20.46 6.82 -2.43
C VAL A 57 -20.60 7.26 -3.88
N GLU A 58 -21.68 7.96 -4.20
CA GLU A 58 -21.97 8.49 -5.54
C GLU A 58 -20.86 9.45 -5.98
N GLU A 59 -20.47 10.39 -5.11
CA GLU A 59 -19.35 11.30 -5.36
C GLU A 59 -18.04 10.53 -5.55
N ALA A 60 -17.77 9.51 -4.72
CA ALA A 60 -16.57 8.68 -4.86
C ALA A 60 -16.53 7.92 -6.19
N MET A 61 -17.68 7.50 -6.71
CA MET A 61 -17.80 6.82 -7.99
C MET A 61 -17.58 7.78 -9.16
N GLU A 62 -18.22 8.95 -9.13
CA GLU A 62 -18.05 10.02 -10.13
C GLU A 62 -16.59 10.48 -10.22
N ARG A 63 -15.92 10.60 -9.08
CA ARG A 63 -14.51 11.04 -8.97
C ARG A 63 -13.51 9.89 -8.96
N SER A 64 -13.93 8.66 -9.24
CA SER A 64 -13.09 7.46 -9.09
C SER A 64 -11.74 7.60 -9.79
N MET A 65 -11.70 8.09 -11.03
CA MET A 65 -10.46 8.28 -11.78
C MET A 65 -9.48 9.23 -11.07
N GLU A 66 -9.96 10.36 -10.55
CA GLU A 66 -9.18 11.32 -9.78
C GLU A 66 -8.64 10.68 -8.49
N LEU A 67 -9.51 9.98 -7.76
CA LEU A 67 -9.19 9.35 -6.48
C LEU A 67 -8.15 8.24 -6.62
N TYR A 68 -8.29 7.37 -7.63
CA TYR A 68 -7.29 6.33 -7.93
C TYR A 68 -5.96 6.93 -8.36
N ARG A 69 -5.97 7.98 -9.19
CA ARG A 69 -4.74 8.70 -9.58
C ARG A 69 -4.04 9.29 -8.37
N GLY A 70 -4.79 9.94 -7.48
CA GLY A 70 -4.26 10.51 -6.24
C GLY A 70 -3.72 9.44 -5.29
N ALA A 71 -4.40 8.29 -5.18
CA ALA A 71 -3.92 7.14 -4.42
C ALA A 71 -2.58 6.62 -4.96
N ALA A 72 -2.51 6.35 -6.26
CA ALA A 72 -1.29 5.87 -6.90
C ALA A 72 -0.12 6.85 -6.72
N LEU A 73 -0.36 8.16 -6.88
CA LEU A 73 0.66 9.17 -6.66
C LEU A 73 1.20 9.15 -5.22
N ARG A 74 0.30 9.04 -4.23
CA ARG A 74 0.69 8.92 -2.81
C ARG A 74 1.50 7.64 -2.58
N THR A 75 1.08 6.51 -3.14
CA THR A 75 1.83 5.24 -3.09
C THR A 75 3.25 5.41 -3.59
N PHE A 76 3.42 5.95 -4.81
CA PHE A 76 4.75 6.12 -5.39
C PHE A 76 5.61 7.13 -4.64
N ARG A 77 5.02 8.21 -4.10
CA ARG A 77 5.77 9.15 -3.26
C ARG A 77 6.25 8.51 -1.95
N LEU A 78 5.43 7.67 -1.33
CA LEU A 78 5.80 6.91 -0.14
C LEU A 78 6.95 5.93 -0.45
N LEU A 79 6.83 5.18 -1.55
CA LEU A 79 7.90 4.28 -2.00
C LEU A 79 9.21 5.04 -2.24
N ARG A 80 9.15 6.18 -2.95
CA ARG A 80 10.33 7.03 -3.18
C ARG A 80 10.95 7.52 -1.88
N ALA A 81 10.14 7.96 -0.92
CA ALA A 81 10.64 8.39 0.38
C ALA A 81 11.37 7.24 1.10
N GLY A 82 10.80 6.04 1.08
CA GLY A 82 11.44 4.83 1.63
C GLY A 82 12.78 4.50 0.94
N MET A 83 12.83 4.59 -0.40
CA MET A 83 14.06 4.37 -1.16
C MET A 83 15.16 5.38 -0.80
N SER A 84 14.80 6.66 -0.59
CA SER A 84 15.77 7.69 -0.16
C SER A 84 16.39 7.40 1.19
N LEU A 85 15.67 6.76 2.13
CA LEU A 85 16.21 6.36 3.43
C LEU A 85 17.29 5.27 3.29
N MET A 86 17.15 4.36 2.32
CA MET A 86 18.17 3.33 2.05
C MET A 86 19.47 3.96 1.51
N VAL A 87 19.36 4.92 0.58
CA VAL A 87 20.53 5.63 0.02
C VAL A 87 21.32 6.39 1.09
N LEU A 88 20.64 6.97 2.08
CA LEU A 88 21.31 7.66 3.20
C LEU A 88 22.10 6.70 4.10
N LYS A 89 21.65 5.45 4.24
CA LYS A 89 22.37 4.42 5.02
C LYS A 89 23.68 4.01 4.35
N ASP A 90 23.69 3.97 3.01
CA ASP A 90 24.85 3.55 2.20
C ASP A 90 25.79 4.71 1.83
N SER A 91 25.46 5.94 2.24
CA SER A 91 26.34 7.10 2.04
C SER A 91 27.53 7.04 3.01
N PRO A 92 28.76 7.39 2.58
CA PRO A 92 29.99 7.27 3.39
C PRO A 92 30.01 8.10 4.69
N ASN A 93 28.99 8.92 4.96
CA ASN A 93 28.79 9.68 6.20
C ASN A 93 27.87 8.99 7.23
N SER A 94 27.43 7.74 7.01
CA SER A 94 26.49 7.03 7.90
C SER A 94 27.07 6.60 9.25
N SER A 95 28.39 6.75 9.46
CA SER A 95 29.05 6.60 10.76
C SER A 95 28.72 7.72 11.75
N LEU A 96 28.18 8.86 11.30
CA LEU A 96 27.80 10.00 12.16
C LEU A 96 26.41 9.87 12.80
N ILE A 97 25.59 8.89 12.39
CA ILE A 97 24.23 8.69 12.93
C ILE A 97 24.19 7.54 13.96
N LYS A 98 25.32 6.86 14.22
CA LYS A 98 25.46 5.89 15.32
C LYS A 98 26.05 6.54 16.57
N GLY A 99 25.42 7.61 17.05
CA GLY A 99 25.88 8.36 18.22
C GLY A 99 24.75 8.82 19.14
N ASN A 100 24.26 7.89 19.95
CA ASN A 100 23.82 7.99 21.36
C ASN A 100 22.75 6.95 21.68
#